data_AF-K2F966-F1
#
_entry.id   AF-K2F966-F1
#
_cell.length_a   1.000
_cell.length_b   1.000
_cell.length_c   1.000
_cell.angle_alpha   90.00
_cell.angle_beta   90.00
_cell.angle_gamma   90.00
#
_symmetry.space_group_name_H-M   'P 1'
#
loop_
_entity.id
_entity.type
_entity.pdbx_description
1 polymer ?
#
loop_
_entity_poly.entity_id
_entity_poly.type
_entity_poly.pdbx_seq_one_letter_code
_entity_poly.pdbx_strand_id
1 'polypeptide(L)' 'MKRVFIIHCWSGGPNDDWRPWLKVELEKLGYQVYNLSMPD' A
#
# COMPACT_ATOMS: atom_id res chain seq x y z
N MET A 1 -2.26 -10.40 -14.27
CA MET A 1 -1.86 -9.22 -13.48
C MET A 1 -1.90 -9.60 -12.00
N LYS A 2 -0.82 -9.42 -11.24
CA LYS A 2 -0.76 -9.78 -9.82
C LYS A 2 -1.18 -8.57 -8.97
N ARG A 3 -1.86 -8.82 -7.85
CA ARG A 3 -2.38 -7.78 -6.94
C ARG A 3 -1.64 -7.83 -5.60
N VAL A 4 -1.37 -6.65 -5.02
CA VAL A 4 -0.74 -6.49 -3.71
C VAL A 4 -1.61 -5.59 -2.85
N PHE A 5 -1.85 -5.98 -1.61
CA PHE A 5 -2.58 -5.20 -0.61
C PHE A 5 -1.63 -4.89 0.54
N ILE A 6 -1.46 -3.61 0.84
CA ILE A 6 -0.63 -3.12 1.93
C ILE A 6 -1.57 -2.78 3.09
N ILE A 7 -1.41 -3.49 4.22
CA ILE A 7 -2.22 -3.30 5.43
C ILE A 7 -1.38 -2.59 6.48
N HIS A 8 -1.87 -1.47 7.01
CA HIS A 8 -1.18 -0.72 8.05
C HIS A 8 -1.44 -1.26 9.46
N CYS A 9 -0.56 -0.91 10.40
CA CYS A 9 -0.73 -1.22 11.81
C CYS A 9 -1.82 -0.34 12.44
N TRP A 10 -2.18 -0.66 13.68
CA TRP A 10 -3.03 0.19 14.52
C TRP A 10 -2.51 1.62 14.57
N SER A 11 -3.43 2.58 14.46
CA SER A 11 -3.16 4.03 14.44
C SER A 11 -2.28 4.53 13.31
N GLY A 12 -1.89 3.67 12.36
CA GLY A 12 -1.26 4.09 11.11
C GLY A 12 -2.30 4.39 10.03
N GLY A 13 -1.83 4.89 8.90
CA GLY A 13 -2.63 5.14 7.71
C GLY A 13 -1.98 4.57 6.45
N PRO A 14 -2.73 4.54 5.33
CA PRO A 14 -2.17 4.09 4.06
C PRO A 14 -1.02 4.99 3.60
N ASN A 15 -1.02 6.28 3.92
CA ASN A 15 0.01 7.20 3.43
C ASN A 15 1.24 7.33 4.34
N ASP A 16 1.34 6.52 5.39
CA ASP A 16 2.42 6.63 6.37
C ASP A 16 3.66 5.84 5.95
N ASP A 17 4.79 6.24 6.54
CA ASP A 17 6.09 5.60 6.42
C ASP A 17 6.53 5.37 4.95
N TRP A 18 6.90 4.13 4.64
CA TRP A 18 7.43 3.68 3.36
C TRP A 18 6.34 3.17 2.40
N ARG A 19 5.07 3.13 2.84
CA ARG A 19 3.97 2.51 2.08
C ARG A 19 3.65 3.25 0.77
N PRO A 20 3.62 4.61 0.71
CA PRO A 20 3.46 5.32 -0.55
C PRO A 20 4.58 5.03 -1.55
N TRP A 21 5.82 4.99 -1.07
CA TRP A 21 6.98 4.70 -1.90
C TRP A 21 6.93 3.27 -2.44
N LEU A 22 6.65 2.27 -1.59
CA LEU A 22 6.54 0.89 -2.03
C LEU A 22 5.46 0.73 -3.10
N LYS A 23 4.31 1.40 -2.93
CA LYS A 23 3.22 1.37 -3.91
C LYS A 23 3.73 1.76 -5.30
N VAL A 24 4.41 2.90 -5.40
CA VAL A 24 4.95 3.39 -6.67
C VAL A 24 5.98 2.43 -7.27
N GLU A 25 6.88 1.87 -6.46
CA GLU A 25 7.90 0.94 -6.96
C GLU A 25 7.31 -0.39 -7.44
N LEU A 26 6.29 -0.92 -6.75
CA LEU A 26 5.59 -2.13 -7.18
C LEU A 26 4.72 -1.86 -8.43
N GLU A 27 4.11 -0.68 -8.55
CA GLU A 27 3.37 -0.30 -9.76
C GLU A 27 4.29 -0.23 -10.99
N LYS A 28 5.52 0.28 -10.85
CA LYS A 28 6.54 0.26 -11.93
C LYS A 28 6.89 -1.15 -12.39
N LEU A 29 6.79 -2.15 -11.50
CA LEU A 29 7.02 -3.56 -11.81
C LEU A 29 5.78 -4.25 -12.39
N GLY A 30 4.68 -3.52 -12.63
CA GLY A 30 3.46 -4.04 -13.26
C GLY A 30 2.47 -4.70 -12.28
N TYR A 31 2.63 -4.49 -10.97
CA TYR A 31 1.65 -4.93 -9.98
C TYR A 31 0.50 -3.93 -9.86
N GLN A 32 -0.69 -4.43 -9.55
CA GLN A 32 -1.80 -3.59 -9.09
C GLN A 32 -1.73 -3.49 -7.57
N VAL A 33 -1.51 -2.28 -7.04
CA VAL A 33 -1.19 -2.11 -5.62
C VAL A 33 -2.24 -1.26 -4.92
N TYR A 34 -2.72 -1.76 -3.79
CA TYR A 34 -3.73 -1.11 -2.98
C TYR A 34 -3.18 -0.82 -1.60
N ASN A 35 -3.32 0.44 -1.20
CA ASN A 35 -2.94 0.93 0.11
C ASN A 35 -4.20 1.57 0.68
N LEU A 36 -4.96 0.76 1.44
CA LEU A 36 -6.31 1.10 1.88
C LEU A 36 -6.26 1.57 3.33
N SER A 37 -7.09 2.56 3.66
CA SER A 37 -7.38 2.85 5.07
C SER A 37 -8.16 1.68 5.66
N MET A 38 -7.73 1.25 6.84
CA MET A 38 -8.48 0.31 7.65
C MET A 38 -9.61 1.04 8.41
N PRO A 39 -10.70 0.34 8.77
CA PRO A 39 -11.73 0.91 9.63
C PRO A 39 -11.20 1.25 11.02
N ASP A 40 -11.86 2.20 11.68
CA ASP A 40 -11.71 2.47 13.12
C ASP A 40 -12.47 1.45 13.97
#